data_AF-A0A941UEF4-F1
#
_entry.id   AF-A0A941UEF4-F1
#
_cell.length_a   1.000
_cell.length_b   1.000
_cell.length_c   1.000
_cell.angle_alpha   90.00
_cell.angle_beta   90.00
_cell.angle_gamma   90.00
#
_symmetry.space_group_name_H-M   'P 1'
#
loop_
_entity.id
_entity.type
_entity.pdbx_description
1 polymer ?
#
loop_
_entity_poly.entity_id
_entity_poly.type
_entity_poly.pdbx_seq_one_letter_code
_entity_poly.pdbx_strand_id
1 'polypeptide(L)'
;MNLNDEIQIERPPEEVWQYIQSPALMLKWSPRIRAFVPVSWGEPSEGYRYRIRYEMIGRESNFLAEFMEYQRPVKLLIHLSGGNLPVKGYIQEVYELAENVGGLW
;
A
#
# COMPACT_ATOMS: atom_id res chain seq x y z
N MET A 1 -2.65 14.55 -9.85
CA MET A 1 -1.27 14.17 -10.22
C MET A 1 -1.18 12.66 -10.12
N ASN A 2 -0.63 12.00 -11.13
CA ASN A 2 -0.39 10.56 -11.11
C ASN A 2 1.13 10.35 -11.09
N LEU A 3 1.62 9.48 -10.20
CA LEU A 3 3.01 9.10 -10.09
C LEU A 3 3.06 7.58 -10.23
N ASN A 4 4.00 7.10 -11.04
CA ASN A 4 4.23 5.68 -11.26
C ASN A 4 5.73 5.42 -11.13
N ASP A 5 6.07 4.30 -10.52
CA ASP A 5 7.43 3.80 -10.38
C ASP A 5 7.40 2.27 -10.51
N GLU A 6 8.49 1.69 -11.02
CA GLU A 6 8.62 0.26 -11.27
C GLU A 6 9.97 -0.23 -10.76
N ILE A 7 9.96 -1.38 -10.08
CA ILE A 7 11.17 -2.05 -9.62
C ILE A 7 11.11 -3.54 -9.95
N GLN A 8 12.28 -4.14 -10.15
CA GLN A 8 12.41 -5.59 -10.31
C GLN A 8 12.90 -6.22 -9.01
N ILE A 9 12.30 -7.34 -8.63
CA ILE A 9 12.65 -8.08 -7.42
C ILE A 9 12.85 -9.54 -7.80
N GLU A 10 14.02 -10.10 -7.51
CA GLU A 10 14.37 -11.50 -7.76
C GLU A 10 13.73 -12.45 -6.75
N ARG A 11 12.40 -12.38 -6.59
CA ARG A 11 11.62 -13.23 -5.68
C ARG A 11 10.26 -13.58 -6.30
N PRO A 12 9.65 -14.72 -5.92
CA PRO A 12 8.30 -15.07 -6.36
C PRO A 12 7.28 -13.98 -5.99
N PRO A 13 6.26 -13.71 -6.83
CA PRO A 13 5.24 -12.70 -6.54
C PRO A 13 4.53 -12.92 -5.20
N GLU A 14 4.30 -14.17 -4.81
CA GLU A 14 3.66 -14.51 -3.54
C GLU A 14 4.46 -14.10 -2.30
N GLU A 15 5.79 -14.09 -2.39
CA GLU A 15 6.66 -13.63 -1.31
C GLU A 15 6.63 -12.10 -1.22
N VAL A 16 6.73 -11.42 -2.37
CA VAL A 16 6.65 -9.95 -2.45
C VAL A 16 5.28 -9.46 -1.97
N TRP A 17 4.21 -10.18 -2.34
CA TRP A 17 2.85 -9.87 -1.95
C TRP A 17 2.70 -9.74 -0.45
N GLN A 18 3.37 -10.56 0.37
CA GLN A 18 3.33 -10.46 1.83
C GLN A 18 3.73 -9.08 2.33
N TYR A 19 4.72 -8.46 1.69
CA TYR A 19 5.22 -7.12 2.07
C TYR A 19 4.31 -5.99 1.60
N ILE A 20 3.45 -6.23 0.61
CA ILE A 20 2.48 -5.26 0.08
C ILE A 20 1.16 -5.36 0.83
N GLN A 21 0.62 -6.56 1.01
CA GLN A 21 -0.70 -6.76 1.62
C GLN A 21 -0.76 -6.46 3.12
N SER A 22 0.40 -6.47 3.80
CA SER A 22 0.49 -6.30 5.24
C SER A 22 1.02 -4.92 5.58
N PRO A 23 0.18 -3.99 6.07
CA PRO A 23 0.64 -2.66 6.45
C PRO A 23 1.73 -2.68 7.54
N ALA A 24 1.74 -3.72 8.39
CA ALA A 24 2.80 -3.93 9.38
C ALA A 24 4.16 -4.24 8.72
N LEU A 25 4.16 -4.95 7.58
CA LEU A 25 5.38 -5.19 6.80
C LEU A 25 5.75 -3.99 5.92
N MET A 26 4.79 -3.17 5.50
CA MET A 26 5.05 -1.93 4.76
C MET A 26 5.94 -0.96 5.55
N LEU A 27 5.81 -0.92 6.87
CA LEU A 27 6.70 -0.15 7.77
C LEU A 27 8.19 -0.49 7.59
N LYS A 28 8.51 -1.70 7.13
CA LYS A 28 9.91 -2.15 6.99
C LYS A 28 10.59 -1.59 5.74
N TRP A 29 9.83 -1.29 4.69
CA TRP A 29 10.39 -0.89 3.40
C TRP A 29 9.97 0.52 2.96
N SER A 30 8.83 1.04 3.45
CA SER A 30 8.39 2.40 3.13
C SER A 30 8.89 3.38 4.19
N PRO A 31 9.92 4.20 3.91
CA PRO A 31 10.52 5.09 4.91
C PRO A 31 9.57 6.21 5.36
N ARG A 32 8.48 6.43 4.62
CA ARG A 32 7.48 7.47 4.90
C ARG A 32 6.41 7.00 5.87
N ILE A 33 6.23 5.70 6.06
CA ILE A 33 5.23 5.19 7.01
C ILE A 33 5.85 5.21 8.41
N ARG A 34 5.15 5.85 9.36
CA ARG A 34 5.59 5.99 10.75
C ARG A 34 4.82 5.12 11.72
N ALA A 35 3.54 4.89 11.44
CA ALA A 35 2.69 4.09 12.30
C ALA A 35 1.54 3.47 11.50
N PHE A 36 1.06 2.35 12.02
CA PHE A 36 -0.10 1.62 11.53
C PHE A 36 -0.95 1.22 12.73
N VAL A 37 -2.28 1.34 12.60
CA VAL A 37 -3.25 0.86 13.59
C VAL A 37 -4.39 0.17 12.84
N PRO A 38 -4.65 -1.13 13.06
CA PRO A 38 -5.75 -1.82 12.40
C PRO A 38 -7.10 -1.23 12.84
N VAL A 39 -8.06 -1.16 11.93
CA VAL A 39 -9.46 -0.79 12.21
C VAL A 39 -10.36 -2.02 12.02
N SER A 40 -10.11 -2.78 10.96
CA SER A 40 -10.72 -4.09 10.73
C SER A 40 -9.93 -5.20 11.43
N TRP A 41 -10.60 -6.30 11.77
CA TRP A 41 -10.00 -7.50 12.34
C TRP A 41 -10.04 -8.65 11.33
N GLY A 42 -9.07 -9.57 11.41
CA GLY A 42 -8.97 -10.73 10.52
C GLY A 42 -7.98 -10.53 9.38
N GLU A 43 -8.00 -11.49 8.45
CA GLU A 43 -7.11 -11.48 7.28
C GLU A 43 -7.45 -10.32 6.32
N PRO A 44 -6.44 -9.67 5.71
CA PRO A 44 -6.68 -8.61 4.74
C PRO A 44 -7.47 -9.12 3.53
N SER A 45 -8.49 -8.37 3.14
CA SER A 45 -9.36 -8.61 2.00
C SER A 45 -9.97 -7.28 1.53
N GLU A 46 -10.79 -7.30 0.48
CA GLU A 46 -11.53 -6.11 0.07
C GLU A 46 -12.39 -5.56 1.22
N GLY A 47 -12.38 -4.24 1.41
CA GLY A 47 -12.99 -3.55 2.54
C GLY A 47 -12.19 -3.57 3.84
N TYR A 48 -10.99 -4.19 3.87
CA TYR A 48 -10.11 -4.12 5.02
C TYR A 48 -9.65 -2.67 5.26
N ARG A 49 -9.74 -2.21 6.53
CA ARG A 49 -9.46 -0.83 6.90
C ARG A 49 -8.41 -0.74 8.00
N TYR A 50 -7.62 0.32 7.92
CA TYR A 50 -6.65 0.67 8.94
C TYR A 50 -6.35 2.16 8.94
N ARG A 51 -5.79 2.65 10.04
CA ARG A 51 -5.19 3.99 10.11
C ARG A 51 -3.70 3.89 9.86
N ILE A 52 -3.20 4.83 9.08
CA ILE A 52 -1.78 4.92 8.75
C ILE A 52 -1.28 6.34 8.95
N ARG A 53 -0.07 6.47 9.50
CA ARG A 53 0.61 7.75 9.63
C ARG A 53 1.74 7.82 8.61
N TYR A 54 1.66 8.82 7.73
CA TYR A 54 2.74 9.17 6.82
C TYR A 54 3.47 10.42 7.29
N GLU A 55 4.79 10.45 7.11
CA GLU A 55 5.59 11.66 7.17
C GLU A 55 6.05 12.02 5.75
N MET A 56 5.53 13.12 5.22
CA MET A 56 5.89 13.64 3.90
C MET A 56 6.43 15.05 4.04
N ILE A 57 7.67 15.27 3.59
CA ILE A 57 8.33 16.59 3.60
C ILE A 57 8.28 17.24 5.01
N GLY A 58 8.60 16.45 6.04
CA GLY A 58 8.62 16.90 7.44
C GLY A 58 7.25 17.19 8.07
N ARG A 59 6.14 16.82 7.41
CA ARG A 59 4.79 16.94 7.96
C ARG A 59 4.17 15.56 8.13
N GLU A 60 3.70 15.28 9.34
CA GLU A 60 2.91 14.09 9.63
C GLU A 60 1.46 14.27 9.20
N SER A 61 0.86 13.19 8.72
CA SER A 61 -0.57 13.13 8.46
C SER A 61 -1.11 11.73 8.70
N ASN A 62 -2.30 11.65 9.31
CA ASN A 62 -2.97 10.40 9.65
C ASN A 62 -4.14 10.18 8.69
N PHE A 63 -4.09 9.08 7.94
CA PHE A 63 -5.10 8.73 6.95
C PHE A 63 -5.90 7.51 7.41
N LEU A 64 -7.15 7.44 6.94
CA LEU A 64 -7.89 6.20 6.89
C LEU A 64 -7.60 5.53 5.55
N ALA A 65 -7.06 4.32 5.60
CA ALA A 65 -6.81 3.47 4.44
C ALA A 65 -7.90 2.39 4.33
N GLU A 66 -8.32 2.11 3.11
CA GLU A 66 -9.28 1.07 2.77
C GLU A 66 -8.81 0.30 1.54
N PHE A 67 -8.84 -1.03 1.61
CA PHE A 67 -8.60 -1.90 0.46
C PHE A 67 -9.83 -1.89 -0.43
N MET A 68 -9.73 -1.25 -1.59
CA MET A 68 -10.82 -1.12 -2.55
C MET A 68 -10.85 -2.24 -3.59
N GLU A 69 -9.68 -2.82 -3.89
CA GLU A 69 -9.53 -4.03 -4.70
C GLU A 69 -8.44 -4.88 -4.07
N TYR A 70 -8.68 -6.18 -3.93
CA TYR A 70 -7.71 -7.13 -3.38
C TYR A 70 -7.71 -8.40 -4.26
N GLN A 71 -6.67 -8.53 -5.09
CA GLN A 71 -6.50 -9.67 -6.00
C GLN A 71 -5.11 -10.28 -5.77
N ARG A 72 -5.02 -11.26 -4.88
CA ARG A 72 -3.74 -11.91 -4.57
C ARG A 72 -3.24 -12.78 -5.74
N PRO A 73 -1.92 -12.78 -6.06
CA PRO A 73 -0.87 -11.85 -5.62
C PRO A 73 -0.69 -10.66 -6.57
N VAL A 74 -1.66 -10.38 -7.44
CA VAL A 74 -1.49 -9.54 -8.63
C VAL A 74 -1.72 -8.06 -8.37
N LYS A 75 -2.76 -7.68 -7.60
CA LYS A 75 -3.19 -6.29 -7.52
C LYS A 75 -3.80 -5.92 -6.17
N LEU A 76 -3.35 -4.80 -5.61
CA LEU A 76 -3.93 -4.15 -4.44
C LEU A 76 -4.20 -2.67 -4.74
N LEU A 77 -5.46 -2.24 -4.52
CA LEU A 77 -5.84 -0.83 -4.57
C LEU A 77 -6.16 -0.35 -3.16
N ILE A 78 -5.42 0.64 -2.67
CA ILE A 78 -5.63 1.26 -1.36
C ILE A 78 -6.15 2.67 -1.56
N HIS A 79 -7.29 2.99 -0.96
CA HIS A 79 -7.86 4.33 -0.93
C HIS A 79 -7.56 4.99 0.41
N LEU A 80 -6.89 6.12 0.37
CA LEU A 80 -6.54 6.95 1.52
C LEU A 80 -7.42 8.19 1.57
N SER A 81 -8.06 8.42 2.70
CA SER A 81 -8.92 9.58 2.95
C SER A 81 -8.59 10.26 4.28
N GLY A 82 -9.00 11.53 4.41
CA GLY A 82 -8.75 12.35 5.59
C GLY A 82 -7.34 12.93 5.64
N GLY A 83 -6.74 12.96 6.83
CA GLY A 83 -5.44 13.59 7.04
C GLY A 83 -5.45 15.07 6.67
N ASN A 84 -4.38 15.50 6.00
CA ASN A 84 -4.18 16.89 5.56
C ASN A 84 -4.70 17.12 4.13
N LEU A 85 -5.53 16.21 3.60
CA LEU A 85 -6.13 16.35 2.28
C LEU A 85 -7.23 17.42 2.28
N PRO A 86 -7.50 18.05 1.13
CA PRO A 86 -8.69 18.89 0.96
C PRO A 86 -9.98 18.13 1.29
N VAL A 87 -11.07 18.85 1.53
CA VAL A 87 -12.40 18.26 1.73
C VAL A 87 -12.76 17.38 0.53
N LYS A 88 -13.09 16.10 0.78
CA LYS A 88 -13.32 15.04 -0.25
C LYS A 88 -12.10 14.68 -1.10
N GLY A 89 -10.91 15.19 -0.76
CA GLY A 89 -9.65 14.76 -1.36
C GLY A 89 -9.29 13.34 -0.94
N TYR A 90 -8.62 12.62 -1.83
CA TYR A 90 -8.14 11.26 -1.59
C TYR A 90 -6.79 11.03 -2.26
N ILE A 91 -6.11 9.97 -1.84
CA ILE A 91 -4.96 9.38 -2.52
C ILE A 91 -5.32 7.93 -2.84
N GLN A 92 -4.89 7.43 -4.00
CA GLN A 92 -4.94 6.02 -4.33
C GLN A 92 -3.52 5.50 -4.50
N GLU A 93 -3.21 4.41 -3.80
CA GLU A 93 -2.00 3.64 -4.00
C GLU A 93 -2.40 2.36 -4.73
N VAL A 94 -1.78 2.13 -5.89
CA VAL A 94 -2.01 0.93 -6.70
C VAL A 94 -0.71 0.14 -6.70
N TYR A 95 -0.77 -1.09 -6.22
CA TYR A 95 0.35 -2.03 -6.29
C TYR A 95 -0.02 -3.13 -7.27
N GLU A 96 0.83 -3.34 -8.27
CA GLU A 96 0.66 -4.39 -9.27
C GLU A 96 1.93 -5.25 -9.29
N LEU A 97 1.75 -6.57 -9.22
CA LEU A 97 2.82 -7.55 -9.38
C LEU A 97 2.58 -8.33 -10.66
N ALA A 98 3.61 -8.42 -11.47
CA ALA A 98 3.65 -9.27 -12.65
C ALA A 98 4.88 -10.17 -12.58
N GLU A 99 4.74 -11.41 -13.05
CA GLU A 99 5.91 -12.25 -13.30
C GLU A 99 6.65 -11.69 -14.52
N ASN A 100 7.94 -11.41 -14.35
CA ASN A 100 8.79 -11.15 -15.50
C ASN A 100 9.19 -12.50 -16.12
N VAL A 101 8.41 -12.95 -17.10
CA VAL A 101 8.68 -14.20 -17.85
C VAL A 101 9.89 -14.01 -18.81
N GLY A 102 10.43 -12.80 -18.94
CA GLY A 102 11.59 -12.49 -19.76
C GLY A 102 12.90 -12.57 -18.97
N GLY A 103 13.46 -13.77 -18.84
CA GLY A 103 14.85 -13.91 -18.41
C GLY A 103 15.81 -13.35 -19.46
N LEU A 104 16.31 -12.13 -19.27
CA LEU A 104 17.49 -11.61 -19.96
C LEU A 104 18.22 -10.60 -19.05
N TRP A 105 19.25 -11.15 -18.39
CA TRP A 105 20.48 -10.59 -17.78
C TRP A 105 20.43 -9.29 -16.98
#